data_AF-A0A5J9UCK7-F1
#
_entry.id   AF-A0A5J9UCK7-F1
#
_cell.length_a   1.000
_cell.length_b   1.000
_cell.length_c   1.000
_cell.angle_alpha   90.00
_cell.angle_beta   90.00
_cell.angle_gamma   90.00
#
_symmetry.space_group_name_H-M   'P 1'
#
loop_
_entity.id
_entity.type
_entity.pdbx_description
1 polymer ?
#
loop_
_entity_poly.entity_id
_entity_poly.type
_entity_poly.pdbx_seq_one_letter_code
_entity_poly.pdbx_strand_id
1 'polypeptide(L)'
;MSSVIFNSVVVWWAGAKDDWLATVDKQYCNAELVNPYTGRRISLPPLSTIPEVQIEEDRTVVFEGGEYSFRRIVVCETPPSGTGAAHNGYLAVAMLSAPLLAITRAGDASWTPLMTPFDPTMSYCVECTDVVLHKGKVFAVSWSGDIYTWDMGSGAFPYPEPDPIRPPHIMEHYACRWNLAESADGRRLLLVAFLYHKSVQAAVHLYEMDVDDVVDTGGADGGAGWSLVTSLGDHSLFLGENYPFLARVVNDQDDRELLRPNYSMDMLSAY
;
A
#
# COMPACT_ATOMS: atom_id res chain seq x y z
N MET A 1 -11.71 -9.82 -6.56
CA MET A 1 -12.24 -8.44 -6.59
C MET A 1 -13.76 -8.48 -6.49
N SER A 2 -14.35 -7.59 -5.70
CA SER A 2 -15.80 -7.44 -5.54
C SER A 2 -16.29 -6.32 -6.45
N SER A 3 -17.42 -6.52 -7.14
CA SER A 3 -18.03 -5.50 -8.00
C SER A 3 -19.07 -4.67 -7.24
N VAL A 4 -19.19 -3.39 -7.60
CA VAL A 4 -20.23 -2.48 -7.09
C VAL A 4 -20.92 -1.84 -8.29
N ILE A 5 -22.23 -1.67 -8.23
CA ILE A 5 -23.00 -1.02 -9.31
C ILE A 5 -23.27 0.42 -8.90
N PHE A 6 -22.70 1.37 -9.64
CA PHE A 6 -23.05 2.79 -9.57
C PHE A 6 -23.63 3.22 -10.91
N ASN A 7 -24.84 3.79 -10.91
CA ASN A 7 -25.48 4.36 -12.11
C ASN A 7 -25.46 3.42 -13.34
N SER A 8 -25.75 2.13 -13.13
CA SER A 8 -25.80 1.10 -14.18
C SER A 8 -24.45 0.74 -14.85
N VAL A 9 -23.32 1.19 -14.31
CA VAL A 9 -21.97 0.76 -14.71
C VAL A 9 -21.41 -0.19 -13.65
N VAL A 10 -20.84 -1.32 -14.11
CA VAL A 10 -20.09 -2.23 -13.24
C VAL A 10 -18.72 -1.61 -12.99
N VAL A 11 -18.53 -1.10 -11.77
CA VAL A 11 -17.24 -0.58 -11.33
C VAL A 11 -16.63 -1.51 -10.29
N TRP A 12 -15.31 -1.48 -10.23
CA TRP A 12 -14.51 -2.32 -9.36
C TRP A 12 -13.95 -1.43 -8.28
N TRP A 13 -14.03 -1.90 -7.04
CA TRP A 13 -13.38 -1.22 -5.93
C TRP A 13 -11.87 -1.51 -6.01
N ALA A 14 -11.08 -0.45 -6.20
CA ALA A 14 -9.62 -0.50 -6.28
C ALA A 14 -8.89 -0.01 -5.01
N GLY A 15 -9.55 0.72 -4.13
CA GLY A 15 -9.06 1.07 -2.80
C GLY A 15 -9.98 2.05 -2.08
N ALA A 16 -9.73 2.34 -0.80
CA ALA A 16 -10.51 3.28 -0.01
C ALA A 16 -9.64 3.95 1.06
N LYS A 17 -9.98 5.19 1.40
CA LYS A 17 -9.45 5.94 2.55
C LYS A 17 -10.50 6.94 3.01
N ASP A 18 -10.69 7.06 4.32
CA ASP A 18 -11.70 7.93 4.95
C ASP A 18 -13.08 7.73 4.30
N ASP A 19 -13.71 8.82 3.85
CA ASP A 19 -15.00 8.82 3.16
C ASP A 19 -14.88 8.64 1.63
N TRP A 20 -13.73 8.24 1.12
CA TRP A 20 -13.45 8.16 -0.32
C TRP A 20 -13.14 6.74 -0.78
N LEU A 21 -13.75 6.36 -1.90
CA LEU A 21 -13.50 5.11 -2.61
C LEU A 21 -12.77 5.43 -3.91
N ALA A 22 -11.70 4.69 -4.20
CA ALA A 22 -11.14 4.62 -5.54
C ALA A 22 -11.87 3.52 -6.33
N THR A 23 -12.51 3.92 -7.42
CA THR A 23 -13.26 3.02 -8.30
C THR A 23 -12.68 3.02 -9.69
N VAL A 24 -12.68 1.86 -10.35
CA VAL A 24 -12.20 1.70 -11.72
C VAL A 24 -13.31 1.10 -12.57
N ASP A 25 -13.58 1.70 -13.73
CA ASP A 25 -14.52 1.12 -14.68
C ASP A 25 -13.87 -0.04 -15.45
N LYS A 26 -14.65 -1.09 -15.73
CA LYS A 26 -14.14 -2.31 -16.38
C LYS A 26 -13.77 -2.12 -17.86
N GLN A 27 -14.41 -1.17 -18.53
CA GLN A 27 -14.41 -1.13 -19.99
C GLN A 27 -13.30 -0.26 -20.57
N TYR A 28 -12.85 0.72 -19.79
CA TYR A 28 -11.90 1.75 -20.19
C TYR A 28 -10.81 1.97 -19.14
N CYS A 29 -10.86 1.25 -18.02
CA CYS A 29 -9.96 1.45 -16.89
C CYS A 29 -9.92 2.91 -16.42
N ASN A 30 -10.99 3.70 -16.58
CA ASN A 30 -10.99 5.03 -16.00
C ASN A 30 -11.15 4.90 -14.48
N ALA A 31 -10.30 5.63 -13.77
CA ALA A 31 -10.32 5.66 -12.32
C ALA A 31 -10.97 6.95 -11.82
N GLU A 32 -11.76 6.84 -10.75
CA GLU A 32 -12.37 7.98 -10.07
C GLU A 32 -12.21 7.82 -8.56
N LEU A 33 -12.11 8.96 -7.86
CA LEU A 33 -12.39 9.03 -6.43
C LEU A 33 -13.86 9.38 -6.24
N VAL A 34 -14.58 8.60 -5.44
CA VAL A 34 -16.00 8.74 -5.18
C VAL A 34 -16.22 8.86 -3.68
N ASN A 35 -16.90 9.92 -3.25
CA ASN A 35 -17.42 10.03 -1.89
C ASN A 35 -18.89 9.58 -1.89
N PRO A 36 -19.21 8.39 -1.36
CA PRO A 36 -20.57 7.84 -1.45
C PRO A 36 -21.59 8.60 -0.60
N TYR A 37 -21.16 9.33 0.43
CA TYR A 37 -22.05 10.09 1.32
C TYR A 37 -22.49 11.42 0.70
N THR A 38 -21.60 12.08 -0.03
CA THR A 38 -21.87 13.39 -0.66
C THR A 38 -22.20 13.29 -2.14
N GLY A 39 -21.91 12.14 -2.76
CA GLY A 39 -22.02 11.92 -4.20
C GLY A 39 -20.93 12.62 -5.02
N ARG A 40 -19.97 13.29 -4.37
CA ARG A 40 -18.87 14.00 -5.05
C ARG A 40 -17.95 13.00 -5.75
N ARG A 41 -17.53 13.36 -6.96
CA ARG A 41 -16.64 12.55 -7.81
C ARG A 41 -15.49 13.38 -8.32
N ILE A 42 -14.32 12.75 -8.42
CA ILE A 42 -13.11 13.35 -8.99
C ILE A 42 -12.53 12.33 -9.95
N SER A 43 -12.49 12.67 -11.24
CA SER A 43 -11.83 11.83 -12.24
C SER A 43 -10.32 11.89 -12.03
N LEU A 44 -9.68 10.73 -11.96
CA LEU A 44 -8.22 10.60 -11.99
C LEU A 44 -7.74 10.61 -13.44
N PRO A 45 -6.44 10.88 -13.71
CA PRO A 45 -5.92 10.81 -15.05
C PRO A 45 -6.19 9.44 -15.70
N PRO A 46 -6.42 9.37 -17.02
CA PRO A 46 -6.52 8.09 -17.73
C PRO A 46 -5.23 7.28 -17.60
N LEU A 47 -5.34 5.95 -17.53
CA LEU A 47 -4.17 5.06 -17.42
C LEU A 47 -3.17 5.25 -18.59
N SER A 48 -3.68 5.60 -19.76
CA SER A 48 -2.89 5.91 -20.97
C SER A 48 -2.05 7.17 -20.90
N THR A 49 -2.13 7.93 -19.82
CA THR A 49 -1.27 9.10 -19.60
C THR A 49 0.11 8.72 -19.04
N ILE A 50 0.29 7.46 -18.63
CA ILE A 50 1.59 6.90 -18.29
C ILE A 50 2.39 6.73 -19.59
N PRO A 51 3.58 7.34 -19.75
CA PRO A 51 4.37 7.28 -20.99
C PRO A 51 4.67 5.87 -21.49
N GLU A 52 4.83 4.91 -20.57
CA GLU A 52 5.11 3.51 -20.83
C GLU A 52 3.87 2.73 -21.27
N VAL A 53 2.67 3.29 -21.16
CA VAL A 53 1.42 2.58 -21.44
C VAL A 53 0.91 2.86 -22.86
N GLN A 54 0.67 1.81 -23.64
CA GLN A 54 0.06 1.92 -24.97
C GLN A 54 -1.41 1.49 -24.94
N ILE A 55 -2.25 2.09 -25.80
CA ILE A 55 -3.63 1.64 -26.03
C ILE A 55 -3.69 0.99 -27.42
N GLU A 56 -4.09 -0.27 -27.49
CA GLU A 56 -4.31 -0.99 -28.75
C GLU A 56 -5.72 -0.74 -29.34
N GLU A 57 -5.94 -1.14 -30.60
CA GLU A 57 -7.16 -0.84 -31.37
C GLU A 57 -8.46 -1.37 -30.73
N ASP A 58 -8.38 -2.39 -29.89
CA ASP A 58 -9.48 -2.96 -29.12
C ASP A 58 -9.70 -2.28 -27.76
N ARG A 59 -8.95 -1.20 -27.48
CA ARG A 59 -8.91 -0.45 -26.21
C ARG A 59 -8.30 -1.24 -25.05
N THR A 60 -7.58 -2.32 -25.35
CA THR A 60 -6.74 -3.00 -24.38
C THR A 60 -5.52 -2.13 -24.09
N VAL A 61 -5.18 -2.01 -22.81
CA VAL A 61 -4.01 -1.25 -22.36
C VAL A 61 -2.84 -2.22 -22.28
N VAL A 62 -1.77 -2.02 -23.05
CA VAL A 62 -0.70 -3.01 -23.26
C VAL A 62 0.69 -2.39 -23.06
N PHE A 63 1.64 -3.21 -22.62
CA PHE A 63 3.09 -2.99 -22.66
C PHE A 63 3.81 -4.28 -22.97
N GLU A 64 5.10 -4.20 -23.32
CA GLU A 64 5.93 -5.36 -23.62
C GLU A 64 5.67 -6.51 -22.62
N GLY A 65 4.93 -7.54 -23.06
CA GLY A 65 4.63 -8.74 -22.28
C GLY A 65 3.22 -8.89 -21.68
N GLY A 66 2.28 -7.94 -21.77
CA GLY A 66 0.88 -8.17 -21.32
C GLY A 66 -0.05 -6.96 -21.13
N GLU A 67 -1.25 -7.23 -20.60
CA GLU A 67 -2.31 -6.24 -20.33
C GLU A 67 -2.10 -5.49 -18.99
N TYR A 68 -2.27 -4.17 -19.00
CA TYR A 68 -2.30 -3.33 -17.80
C TYR A 68 -3.72 -3.10 -17.29
N SER A 69 -3.89 -3.29 -15.99
CA SER A 69 -5.07 -2.85 -15.25
C SER A 69 -4.66 -2.34 -13.87
N PHE A 70 -5.51 -1.49 -13.28
CA PHE A 70 -5.35 -1.12 -11.88
C PHE A 70 -5.59 -2.37 -11.01
N ARG A 71 -4.52 -2.85 -10.37
CA ARG A 71 -4.64 -3.87 -9.32
C ARG A 71 -5.18 -3.24 -8.04
N ARG A 72 -4.63 -2.06 -7.69
CA ARG A 72 -5.01 -1.29 -6.50
C ARG A 72 -4.75 0.19 -6.72
N ILE A 73 -5.55 1.04 -6.07
CA ILE A 73 -5.31 2.48 -5.97
C ILE A 73 -5.28 2.84 -4.49
N VAL A 74 -4.10 3.11 -3.99
CA VAL A 74 -3.87 3.56 -2.62
C VAL A 74 -4.14 5.07 -2.57
N VAL A 75 -5.28 5.44 -1.98
CA VAL A 75 -5.61 6.85 -1.73
C VAL A 75 -4.81 7.29 -0.51
N CYS A 76 -3.74 8.04 -0.72
CA CYS A 76 -2.82 8.44 0.33
C CYS A 76 -3.27 9.71 1.05
N GLU A 77 -3.88 10.64 0.33
CA GLU A 77 -4.50 11.85 0.87
C GLU A 77 -5.87 12.03 0.23
N THR A 78 -6.87 12.34 1.06
CA THR A 78 -8.26 12.47 0.61
C THR A 78 -8.64 13.94 0.41
N PRO A 79 -9.50 14.24 -0.58
CA PRO A 79 -10.03 15.59 -0.73
C PRO A 79 -10.74 16.06 0.55
N PRO A 80 -10.49 17.31 0.99
CA PRO A 80 -11.09 17.83 2.21
C PRO A 80 -12.62 17.84 2.11
N SER A 81 -13.26 17.50 3.23
CA SER A 81 -14.73 17.39 3.35
C SER A 81 -15.48 18.73 3.26
N GLY A 82 -14.77 19.86 3.14
CA GLY A 82 -15.34 21.20 3.05
C GLY A 82 -15.93 21.52 1.67
N THR A 83 -17.04 22.25 1.65
CA THR A 83 -17.79 22.68 0.44
C THR A 83 -17.09 23.76 -0.40
N GLY A 84 -15.85 24.11 -0.08
CA GLY A 84 -15.06 25.05 -0.86
C GLY A 84 -14.50 24.35 -2.10
N ALA A 85 -15.04 24.67 -3.28
CA ALA A 85 -14.64 24.12 -4.59
C ALA A 85 -13.16 24.33 -4.98
N ALA A 86 -12.35 24.99 -4.14
CA ALA A 86 -10.99 25.42 -4.46
C ALA A 86 -9.90 24.38 -4.11
N HIS A 87 -10.19 23.35 -3.31
CA HIS A 87 -9.17 22.40 -2.88
C HIS A 87 -9.62 20.95 -3.12
N ASN A 88 -9.35 20.44 -4.32
CA ASN A 88 -9.44 19.01 -4.64
C ASN A 88 -8.20 18.24 -4.16
N GLY A 89 -7.46 18.73 -3.15
CA GLY A 89 -6.18 18.17 -2.73
C GLY A 89 -6.28 16.68 -2.43
N TYR A 90 -5.66 15.86 -3.26
CA TYR A 90 -5.52 14.42 -3.09
C TYR A 90 -4.13 14.01 -3.56
N LEU A 91 -3.71 12.85 -3.07
CA LEU A 91 -2.56 12.10 -3.57
C LEU A 91 -2.98 10.64 -3.64
N ALA A 92 -2.78 10.02 -4.79
CA ALA A 92 -3.04 8.60 -4.98
C ALA A 92 -1.83 7.91 -5.62
N VAL A 93 -1.61 6.66 -5.22
CA VAL A 93 -0.63 5.76 -5.83
C VAL A 93 -1.37 4.59 -6.47
N ALA A 94 -1.17 4.41 -7.77
CA ALA A 94 -1.64 3.25 -8.52
C ALA A 94 -0.60 2.13 -8.45
N MET A 95 -1.10 0.93 -8.16
CA MET A 95 -0.40 -0.33 -8.35
C MET A 95 -1.02 -1.04 -9.54
N LEU A 96 -0.24 -1.30 -10.57
CA LEU A 96 -0.73 -1.93 -11.80
C LEU A 96 -0.51 -3.44 -11.79
N SER A 97 -1.09 -4.14 -12.77
CA SER A 97 -0.93 -5.59 -12.96
C SER A 97 0.48 -5.99 -13.40
N ALA A 98 1.22 -5.09 -14.07
CA ALA A 98 2.66 -5.24 -14.24
C ALA A 98 3.40 -4.52 -13.09
N PRO A 99 4.70 -4.80 -12.87
CA PRO A 99 5.49 -4.22 -11.78
C PRO A 99 5.77 -2.73 -12.04
N LEU A 100 4.73 -1.91 -11.92
CA LEU A 100 4.73 -0.47 -12.15
C LEU A 100 3.88 0.19 -11.07
N LEU A 101 4.50 1.15 -10.40
CA LEU A 101 3.85 2.09 -9.50
C LEU A 101 3.75 3.43 -10.20
N ALA A 102 2.64 4.14 -10.02
CA ALA A 102 2.50 5.49 -10.55
C ALA A 102 1.72 6.37 -9.58
N ILE A 103 2.00 7.66 -9.57
CA ILE A 103 1.37 8.62 -8.68
C ILE A 103 0.57 9.67 -9.43
N THR A 104 -0.42 10.23 -8.75
CA THR A 104 -1.15 11.40 -9.24
C THR A 104 -1.62 12.25 -8.08
N ARG A 105 -1.56 13.57 -8.27
CA ARG A 105 -2.04 14.59 -7.37
C ARG A 105 -3.20 15.37 -7.98
N ALA A 106 -3.88 16.11 -7.12
CA ALA A 106 -4.89 17.07 -7.55
C ALA A 106 -4.35 18.05 -8.58
N GLY A 107 -4.95 18.07 -9.77
CA GLY A 107 -4.58 18.96 -10.87
C GLY A 107 -3.55 18.36 -11.83
N ASP A 108 -2.99 17.19 -11.53
CA ASP A 108 -2.15 16.48 -12.49
C ASP A 108 -3.01 16.04 -13.68
N ALA A 109 -2.49 16.25 -14.90
CA ALA A 109 -3.12 15.77 -16.12
C ALA A 109 -2.72 14.33 -16.47
N SER A 110 -1.72 13.78 -15.78
CA SER A 110 -1.13 12.47 -16.05
C SER A 110 -0.71 11.76 -14.77
N TRP A 111 -0.66 10.43 -14.84
CA TRP A 111 0.08 9.64 -13.86
C TRP A 111 1.58 9.82 -14.08
N THR A 112 2.32 9.99 -13.00
CA THR A 112 3.79 10.02 -13.03
C THR A 112 4.30 8.65 -12.57
N PRO A 113 4.99 7.89 -13.43
CA PRO A 113 5.55 6.59 -13.04
C PRO A 113 6.60 6.79 -11.94
N LEU A 114 6.63 5.87 -10.98
CA LEU A 114 7.74 5.72 -10.06
C LEU A 114 8.69 4.67 -10.65
N MET A 115 9.99 4.93 -10.59
CA MET A 115 10.99 3.98 -11.08
C MET A 115 10.86 2.66 -10.31
N THR A 116 10.49 1.59 -11.01
CA THR A 116 10.39 0.27 -10.39
C THR A 116 11.79 -0.24 -10.07
N PRO A 117 12.04 -0.76 -8.85
CA PRO A 117 13.28 -1.43 -8.53
C PRO A 117 13.52 -2.61 -9.48
N PHE A 118 14.76 -2.79 -9.92
CA PHE A 118 15.15 -3.90 -10.78
C PHE A 118 15.94 -4.94 -9.98
N ASP A 119 15.57 -6.22 -10.08
CA ASP A 119 16.35 -7.31 -9.50
C ASP A 119 17.31 -7.87 -10.57
N PRO A 120 18.63 -7.60 -10.47
CA PRO A 120 19.60 -8.10 -11.44
C PRO A 120 19.81 -9.61 -11.35
N THR A 121 19.47 -10.25 -10.23
CA THR A 121 19.64 -11.70 -10.07
C THR A 121 18.59 -12.48 -10.86
N MET A 122 17.38 -11.93 -10.95
CA MET A 122 16.27 -12.56 -11.64
C MET A 122 15.92 -11.93 -12.99
N SER A 123 16.59 -10.83 -13.36
CA SER A 123 16.38 -10.10 -14.61
C SER A 123 14.93 -9.63 -14.82
N TYR A 124 14.23 -9.25 -13.74
CA TYR A 124 12.87 -8.70 -13.82
C TYR A 124 12.67 -7.52 -12.86
N CYS A 125 11.66 -6.70 -13.15
CA CYS A 125 11.24 -5.58 -12.30
C CYS A 125 10.49 -6.08 -11.06
N VAL A 126 10.86 -5.57 -9.88
CA VAL A 126 10.33 -6.03 -8.59
C VAL A 126 8.84 -5.70 -8.46
N GLU A 127 8.03 -6.73 -8.26
CA GLU A 127 6.60 -6.56 -8.01
C GLU A 127 6.33 -6.19 -6.54
N CYS A 128 5.72 -5.01 -6.35
CA CYS A 128 5.29 -4.54 -5.04
C CYS A 128 3.90 -5.09 -4.66
N THR A 129 3.76 -5.51 -3.41
CA THR A 129 2.52 -6.12 -2.89
C THR A 129 1.71 -5.18 -2.01
N ASP A 130 2.33 -4.17 -1.42
CA ASP A 130 1.64 -3.11 -0.68
C ASP A 130 2.40 -1.78 -0.76
N VAL A 131 1.67 -0.68 -0.54
CA VAL A 131 2.18 0.71 -0.57
C VAL A 131 1.50 1.55 0.51
N VAL A 132 2.27 2.42 1.16
CA VAL A 132 1.75 3.45 2.08
C VAL A 132 2.48 4.78 1.88
N LEU A 133 1.80 5.89 2.16
CA LEU A 133 2.44 7.20 2.32
C LEU A 133 2.71 7.42 3.80
N HIS A 134 3.95 7.73 4.16
CA HIS A 134 4.36 8.05 5.53
C HIS A 134 5.34 9.23 5.51
N LYS A 135 5.10 10.26 6.33
CA LYS A 135 5.96 11.47 6.42
C LYS A 135 6.38 12.06 5.05
N GLY A 136 5.45 12.10 4.09
CA GLY A 136 5.70 12.66 2.75
C GLY A 136 6.52 11.78 1.81
N LYS A 137 6.83 10.54 2.20
CA LYS A 137 7.50 9.54 1.37
C LYS A 137 6.56 8.38 1.06
N VAL A 138 6.68 7.83 -0.15
CA VAL A 138 5.97 6.60 -0.52
C VAL A 138 6.86 5.43 -0.16
N PHE A 139 6.32 4.47 0.60
CA PHE A 139 6.97 3.21 0.92
C PHE A 139 6.25 2.08 0.19
N ALA A 140 6.99 1.19 -0.44
CA ALA A 140 6.46 -0.03 -1.03
C ALA A 140 7.19 -1.25 -0.47
N VAL A 141 6.49 -2.37 -0.37
CA VAL A 141 7.07 -3.67 0.00
C VAL A 141 6.85 -4.69 -1.10
N SER A 142 7.91 -5.40 -1.50
CA SER A 142 7.88 -6.43 -2.53
C SER A 142 7.24 -7.73 -2.03
N TRP A 143 7.04 -8.67 -2.95
CA TRP A 143 6.62 -10.03 -2.60
C TRP A 143 7.67 -10.79 -1.75
N SER A 144 8.96 -10.48 -1.93
CA SER A 144 10.08 -11.01 -1.14
C SER A 144 10.24 -10.33 0.22
N GLY A 145 9.58 -9.20 0.45
CA GLY A 145 9.67 -8.41 1.69
C GLY A 145 10.71 -7.29 1.65
N ASP A 146 11.33 -7.03 0.50
CA ASP A 146 12.21 -5.88 0.28
C ASP A 146 11.39 -4.60 0.32
N ILE A 147 11.93 -3.56 0.96
CA ILE A 147 11.23 -2.29 1.16
C ILE A 147 11.95 -1.19 0.38
N TYR A 148 11.17 -0.35 -0.30
CA TYR A 148 11.65 0.74 -1.13
C TYR A 148 10.95 2.03 -0.76
N THR A 149 11.66 3.16 -0.81
CA THR A 149 11.08 4.48 -0.53
C THR A 149 11.37 5.50 -1.64
N TRP A 150 10.38 6.37 -1.91
CA TRP A 150 10.51 7.52 -2.79
C TRP A 150 10.19 8.80 -2.03
N ASP A 151 11.10 9.76 -2.05
CA ASP A 151 10.88 11.09 -1.46
C ASP A 151 10.11 12.00 -2.42
N MET A 152 8.88 12.34 -2.02
CA MET A 152 7.95 13.11 -2.86
C MET A 152 8.16 14.63 -2.76
N GLY A 153 8.96 15.11 -1.81
CA GLY A 153 9.24 16.53 -1.56
C GLY A 153 10.47 17.07 -2.29
N SER A 154 11.34 16.18 -2.79
CA SER A 154 12.65 16.54 -3.34
C SER A 154 12.64 17.22 -4.71
N GLY A 155 11.49 17.38 -5.37
CA GLY A 155 11.40 17.98 -6.71
C GLY A 155 12.06 17.14 -7.82
N ALA A 156 12.58 15.96 -7.49
CA ALA A 156 13.18 15.01 -8.41
C ALA A 156 12.07 14.19 -9.09
N PHE A 157 11.36 14.81 -10.05
CA PHE A 157 10.47 14.11 -10.97
C PHE A 157 11.03 14.26 -12.39
N PRO A 158 11.01 13.19 -13.22
CA PRO A 158 10.03 12.10 -13.17
C PRO A 158 10.53 10.73 -12.67
N TYR A 159 11.81 10.52 -12.37
CA TYR A 159 12.35 9.17 -12.10
C TYR A 159 13.38 9.12 -10.97
N PRO A 160 13.02 9.43 -9.72
CA PRO A 160 13.93 9.17 -8.61
C PRO A 160 14.06 7.65 -8.43
N GLU A 161 15.29 7.15 -8.47
CA GLU A 161 15.59 5.77 -8.08
C GLU A 161 15.17 5.58 -6.61
N PRO A 162 14.45 4.50 -6.26
CA PRO A 162 14.04 4.27 -4.88
C PRO A 162 15.25 4.00 -3.98
N ASP A 163 15.22 4.55 -2.77
CA ASP A 163 16.16 4.15 -1.74
C ASP A 163 15.70 2.80 -1.16
N PRO A 164 16.56 1.77 -1.13
CA PRO A 164 16.24 0.51 -0.48
C PRO A 164 16.31 0.67 1.05
N ILE A 165 15.34 0.07 1.74
CA ILE A 165 15.30 -0.04 3.19
C ILE A 165 15.54 -1.49 3.55
N ARG A 166 16.51 -1.74 4.42
CA ARG A 166 16.79 -3.09 4.90
C ARG A 166 15.59 -3.60 5.72
N PRO A 167 14.97 -4.72 5.33
CA PRO A 167 13.87 -5.30 6.08
C PRO A 167 14.36 -5.89 7.42
N PRO A 168 13.45 -6.12 8.40
CA PRO A 168 13.79 -6.89 9.57
C PRO A 168 14.18 -8.32 9.19
N HIS A 169 15.10 -8.93 9.94
CA HIS A 169 15.46 -10.32 9.72
C HIS A 169 14.28 -11.23 10.09
N ILE A 170 13.71 -11.90 9.09
CA ILE A 170 12.60 -12.84 9.22
C ILE A 170 13.07 -14.17 8.68
N MET A 171 12.87 -15.25 9.43
CA MET A 171 13.36 -16.59 9.06
C MET A 171 12.79 -17.02 7.69
N GLU A 172 13.68 -17.37 6.77
CA GLU A 172 13.48 -17.54 5.31
C GLU A 172 12.56 -18.72 4.88
N HIS A 173 11.91 -19.41 5.81
CA HIS A 173 11.20 -20.67 5.53
C HIS A 173 9.67 -20.55 5.41
N TYR A 174 9.13 -19.34 5.41
CA TYR A 174 7.68 -19.11 5.39
C TYR A 174 7.27 -18.28 4.17
N ALA A 175 6.17 -18.66 3.52
CA ALA A 175 5.53 -17.76 2.57
C ALA A 175 4.93 -16.59 3.35
N CYS A 176 5.31 -15.37 2.99
CA CYS A 176 4.87 -14.17 3.67
C CYS A 176 3.90 -13.38 2.78
N ARG A 177 2.79 -12.90 3.35
CA ARG A 177 2.11 -11.72 2.80
C ARG A 177 2.55 -10.50 3.60
N TRP A 178 2.98 -9.46 2.89
CA TRP A 178 3.47 -8.22 3.49
C TRP A 178 2.42 -7.13 3.40
N ASN A 179 2.30 -6.35 4.47
CA ASN A 179 1.50 -5.15 4.48
C ASN A 179 2.25 -4.02 5.20
N LEU A 180 2.01 -2.80 4.74
CA LEU A 180 2.53 -1.59 5.37
C LEU A 180 1.39 -0.84 6.06
N ALA A 181 1.69 -0.15 7.15
CA ALA A 181 0.76 0.76 7.82
C ALA A 181 1.51 1.87 8.54
N GLU A 182 0.79 2.90 8.96
CA GLU A 182 1.30 3.94 9.85
C GLU A 182 0.89 3.62 11.29
N SER A 183 1.72 3.94 12.28
CA SER A 183 1.37 3.80 13.69
C SER A 183 0.28 4.78 14.11
N ALA A 184 -0.42 4.49 15.21
CA ALA A 184 -1.55 5.31 15.66
C ALA A 184 -1.16 6.76 16.00
N ASP A 185 0.10 7.01 16.36
CA ASP A 185 0.64 8.34 16.64
C ASP A 185 1.21 9.05 15.40
N GLY A 186 1.15 8.42 14.22
CA GLY A 186 1.68 8.95 12.96
C GLY A 186 3.20 9.04 12.90
N ARG A 187 3.93 8.40 13.82
CA ARG A 187 5.39 8.55 13.92
C ARG A 187 6.14 7.45 13.20
N ARG A 188 5.64 6.22 13.24
CA ARG A 188 6.37 5.03 12.84
C ARG A 188 5.72 4.37 11.64
N LEU A 189 6.57 3.80 10.80
CA LEU A 189 6.16 2.86 9.76
C LEU A 189 6.01 1.49 10.40
N LEU A 190 4.89 0.82 10.12
CA LEU A 190 4.62 -0.55 10.52
C LEU A 190 4.81 -1.49 9.32
N LEU A 191 5.50 -2.60 9.54
CA LEU A 191 5.60 -3.72 8.61
C LEU A 191 4.91 -4.94 9.23
N VAL A 192 3.92 -5.47 8.53
CA VAL A 192 3.16 -6.65 8.95
C VAL A 192 3.51 -7.81 8.04
N ALA A 193 3.95 -8.92 8.62
CA ALA A 193 4.26 -10.16 7.92
C ALA A 193 3.27 -11.26 8.34
N PHE A 194 2.44 -11.71 7.40
CA PHE A 194 1.59 -12.88 7.59
C PHE A 194 2.34 -14.13 7.14
N LEU A 195 2.73 -14.96 8.11
CA LEU A 195 3.50 -16.17 7.89
C LEU A 195 2.57 -17.35 7.65
N TYR A 196 2.70 -17.99 6.48
CA TYR A 196 2.02 -19.23 6.16
C TYR A 196 3.01 -20.39 6.24
N HIS A 197 2.74 -21.36 7.13
CA HIS A 197 3.42 -22.64 7.16
C HIS A 197 2.44 -23.78 6.93
N LYS A 198 2.85 -24.82 6.19
CA LYS A 198 2.00 -26.00 5.95
C LYS A 198 1.64 -26.78 7.23
N SER A 199 2.37 -26.56 8.32
CA SER A 199 2.20 -27.28 9.60
C SER A 199 1.98 -26.40 10.84
N VAL A 200 1.87 -25.07 10.69
CA VAL A 200 1.64 -24.14 11.83
C VAL A 200 0.42 -23.28 11.50
N GLN A 201 -0.36 -22.90 12.53
CA GLN A 201 -1.36 -21.85 12.40
C GLN A 201 -0.72 -20.57 11.86
N ALA A 202 -1.45 -19.81 11.04
CA ALA A 202 -0.96 -18.55 10.49
C ALA A 202 -0.49 -17.63 11.63
N ALA A 203 0.77 -17.20 11.58
CA ALA A 203 1.33 -16.26 12.54
C ALA A 203 1.40 -14.87 11.91
N VAL A 204 1.18 -13.83 12.72
CA VAL A 204 1.32 -12.44 12.29
C VAL A 204 2.48 -11.84 13.04
N HIS A 205 3.52 -11.46 12.30
CA HIS A 205 4.59 -10.65 12.85
C HIS A 205 4.41 -9.18 12.52
N LEU A 206 4.63 -8.33 13.52
CA LEU A 206 4.51 -6.89 13.38
C LEU A 206 5.79 -6.21 13.86
N TYR A 207 6.35 -5.37 13.00
CA TYR A 207 7.55 -4.59 13.25
C TYR A 207 7.25 -3.11 13.08
N GLU A 208 7.93 -2.26 13.84
CA GLU A 208 7.86 -0.81 13.73
C GLU A 208 9.25 -0.20 13.55
N MET A 209 9.32 0.89 12.78
CA MET A 209 10.53 1.66 12.53
C MET A 209 10.20 3.15 12.55
N ASP A 210 11.02 3.95 13.24
CA ASP A 210 11.00 5.40 13.06
C ASP A 210 11.89 5.77 11.87
N VAL A 211 11.25 6.26 10.81
CA VAL A 211 11.92 6.61 9.55
C VAL A 211 12.93 7.75 9.72
N ASP A 212 12.71 8.64 10.69
CA ASP A 212 13.61 9.79 10.90
C ASP A 212 14.89 9.37 11.65
N ASP A 213 14.86 8.25 12.36
CA ASP A 213 15.98 7.71 13.13
C ASP A 213 16.83 6.70 12.33
N VAL A 214 16.48 6.44 11.07
CA VAL A 214 17.26 5.56 10.19
C VAL A 214 18.57 6.23 9.83
N VAL A 215 19.59 5.99 10.66
CA VAL A 215 20.97 6.27 10.32
C VAL A 215 21.41 5.20 9.32
N ASP A 216 22.05 5.65 8.24
CA ASP A 216 22.60 4.84 7.15
C ASP A 216 23.75 3.94 7.66
N THR A 217 23.42 2.97 8.52
CA THR A 217 24.40 2.11 9.17
C THR A 217 24.62 0.89 8.30
N GLY A 218 25.69 0.93 7.51
CA GLY A 218 26.28 -0.23 6.84
C GLY A 218 26.85 -1.28 7.81
N GLY A 219 26.10 -1.66 8.84
CA GLY A 219 26.46 -2.64 9.87
C GLY A 219 25.75 -3.98 9.67
N ALA A 220 26.44 -5.06 10.03
CA ALA A 220 26.08 -6.44 9.67
C ALA A 220 25.19 -7.17 10.70
N ASP A 221 24.74 -6.54 11.80
CA ASP A 221 23.99 -7.25 12.84
C ASP A 221 22.87 -6.37 13.44
N GLY A 222 21.62 -6.86 13.36
CA GLY A 222 20.43 -6.27 14.00
C GLY A 222 19.59 -5.38 13.07
N GLY A 223 18.33 -5.77 12.83
CA GLY A 223 17.41 -5.14 11.87
C GLY A 223 17.48 -3.62 11.86
N ALA A 224 17.72 -3.04 10.68
CA ALA A 224 18.08 -1.65 10.44
C ALA A 224 17.02 -0.63 10.92
N GLY A 225 16.93 -0.41 12.23
CA GLY A 225 15.93 0.45 12.87
C GLY A 225 14.58 -0.22 13.15
N TRP A 226 14.41 -1.50 12.81
CA TRP A 226 13.16 -2.24 13.06
C TRP A 226 13.11 -2.83 14.47
N SER A 227 11.98 -2.66 15.14
CA SER A 227 11.70 -3.25 16.45
C SER A 227 10.41 -4.07 16.42
N LEU A 228 10.36 -5.14 17.21
CA LEU A 228 9.18 -6.01 17.29
C LEU A 228 8.07 -5.34 18.10
N VAL A 229 6.87 -5.26 17.52
CA VAL A 229 5.70 -4.67 18.20
C VAL A 229 5.06 -5.70 19.14
N THR A 230 5.10 -5.47 20.44
CA THR A 230 4.53 -6.39 21.43
C THR A 230 3.06 -6.11 21.76
N SER A 231 2.55 -4.92 21.43
CA SER A 231 1.16 -4.53 21.66
C SER A 231 0.76 -3.34 20.77
N LEU A 232 -0.50 -3.32 20.32
CA LEU A 232 -1.12 -2.15 19.68
C LEU A 232 -1.83 -1.23 20.70
N GLY A 233 -1.71 -1.51 21.99
CA GLY A 233 -2.44 -0.80 23.04
C GLY A 233 -3.95 -1.03 22.95
N ASP A 234 -4.72 0.06 22.99
CA ASP A 234 -6.18 0.07 22.83
C ASP A 234 -6.61 0.21 21.37
N HIS A 235 -5.79 -0.23 20.42
CA HIS A 235 -6.10 -0.15 18.99
C HIS A 235 -6.17 -1.53 18.33
N SER A 236 -7.00 -1.63 17.29
CA SER A 236 -7.03 -2.74 16.33
C SER A 236 -6.56 -2.25 14.97
N LEU A 237 -5.66 -3.00 14.34
CA LEU A 237 -5.12 -2.71 13.02
C LEU A 237 -5.91 -3.46 11.94
N PHE A 238 -6.44 -2.74 10.96
CA PHE A 238 -7.16 -3.28 9.82
C PHE A 238 -6.30 -3.17 8.56
N LEU A 239 -6.06 -4.31 7.92
CA LEU A 239 -5.22 -4.46 6.73
C LEU A 239 -6.00 -5.10 5.59
N GLY A 240 -5.58 -4.85 4.35
CA GLY A 240 -6.17 -5.47 3.16
C GLY A 240 -5.83 -4.70 1.89
N GLU A 241 -6.78 -4.69 0.95
CA GLU A 241 -6.68 -3.94 -0.32
C GLU A 241 -7.01 -2.44 -0.15
N ASN A 242 -7.44 -2.01 1.04
CA ASN A 242 -7.74 -0.61 1.37
C ASN A 242 -6.56 0.06 2.06
N TYR A 243 -6.57 1.40 2.13
CA TYR A 243 -5.57 2.10 2.94
C TYR A 243 -5.67 1.60 4.39
N PRO A 244 -4.54 1.17 5.00
CA PRO A 244 -4.53 0.60 6.34
C PRO A 244 -5.00 1.64 7.36
N PHE A 245 -5.69 1.20 8.42
CA PHE A 245 -6.06 2.10 9.50
C PHE A 245 -6.09 1.39 10.86
N LEU A 246 -5.84 2.16 11.91
CA LEU A 246 -6.03 1.75 13.28
C LEU A 246 -7.34 2.33 13.82
N ALA A 247 -8.17 1.46 14.39
CA ALA A 247 -9.36 1.88 15.11
C ALA A 247 -9.14 1.68 16.61
N ARG A 248 -9.52 2.70 17.39
CA ARG A 248 -9.54 2.59 18.84
C ARG A 248 -10.61 1.59 19.29
N VAL A 249 -10.23 0.64 20.12
CA VAL A 249 -11.10 -0.33 20.76
C VAL A 249 -11.66 0.31 22.03
N VAL A 250 -12.96 0.60 22.02
CA VAL A 250 -13.68 1.00 23.24
C VAL A 250 -14.27 -0.26 23.85
N ASN A 251 -13.55 -0.86 24.81
CA ASN A 251 -14.08 -2.00 25.58
C ASN A 251 -15.08 -1.48 26.62
N ASP A 252 -16.36 -1.41 26.25
CA ASP A 252 -17.42 -1.10 27.21
C ASP A 252 -17.83 -2.34 28.03
N GLN A 253 -17.45 -3.57 27.65
CA GLN A 253 -17.72 -4.79 28.41
C GLN A 253 -16.66 -5.90 28.18
N ASP A 254 -16.23 -6.51 29.29
CA ASP A 254 -15.51 -7.78 29.48
C ASP A 254 -14.04 -7.95 29.05
N ASP A 255 -13.29 -8.56 29.98
CA ASP A 255 -11.91 -9.06 29.95
C ASP A 255 -11.65 -10.15 28.88
N ARG A 256 -12.04 -9.91 27.62
CA ARG A 256 -11.64 -10.78 26.50
C ARG A 256 -10.27 -10.32 26.00
N GLU A 257 -9.30 -11.23 26.01
CA GLU A 257 -7.96 -10.97 25.47
C GLU A 257 -8.08 -10.51 24.01
N LEU A 258 -7.68 -9.26 23.76
CA LEU A 258 -7.42 -8.77 22.41
C LEU A 258 -6.28 -9.61 21.82
N LEU A 259 -6.44 -10.03 20.57
CA LEU A 259 -5.39 -10.73 19.83
C LEU A 259 -4.13 -9.87 19.82
N ARG A 260 -3.05 -10.40 20.39
CA ARG A 260 -1.76 -9.71 20.42
C ARG A 260 -0.98 -10.07 19.16
N PRO A 261 -0.43 -9.09 18.41
CA PRO A 261 0.51 -9.39 17.34
C PRO A 261 1.72 -10.13 17.92
N ASN A 262 2.37 -10.98 17.11
CA ASN A 262 3.52 -11.78 17.53
C ASN A 262 3.23 -12.84 18.62
N TYR A 263 1.97 -13.17 18.90
CA TYR A 263 1.64 -14.26 19.82
C TYR A 263 1.86 -15.62 19.13
N SER A 264 3.01 -16.23 19.39
CA SER A 264 3.21 -17.67 19.22
C SER A 264 2.30 -18.37 20.22
N MET A 265 1.36 -19.21 19.78
CA MET A 265 0.99 -20.34 20.65
C MET A 265 2.26 -21.16 20.77
N ASP A 266 3.02 -20.92 21.83
CA ASP A 266 4.11 -21.80 22.21
C ASP A 266 3.60 -23.22 22.11
N MET A 267 4.41 -24.03 21.41
CA MET A 267 4.23 -25.46 21.21
C MET A 267 3.39 -26.05 22.33
N LEU A 268 2.29 -26.70 21.96
CA LEU A 268 1.74 -27.76 22.79
C LEU A 268 2.87 -28.75 23.06
N SER A 269 3.55 -28.54 24.16
CA SER A 269 4.28 -29.54 24.92
C SER A 269 3.24 -30.54 25.43
N ALA A 270 2.78 -31.43 24.56
CA ALA A 270 2.07 -32.66 24.88
C ALA A 270 1.77 -33.41 23.58
N TYR A 271 2.71 -34.24 23.11
CA TYR A 271 2.64 -35.71 23.20
C TYR A 271 3.86 -36.33 22.50
#